data_AF-A0A2V5UHE1-F1
#
_entry.id   AF-A0A2V5UHE1-F1
#
_cell.length_a   1.000
_cell.length_b   1.000
_cell.length_c   1.000
_cell.angle_alpha   90.00
_cell.angle_beta   90.00
_cell.angle_gamma   90.00
#
_symmetry.space_group_name_H-M   'P 1'
#
loop_
_entity.id
_entity.type
_entity.pdbx_description
1 polymer ?
#
loop_
_entity_poly.entity_id
_entity_poly.type
_entity_poly.pdbx_seq_one_letter_code
_entity_poly.pdbx_strand_id
1 'polypeptide(L)'
;MTKSEDRNARAEDSFWDDGAGLVREEPETKRVYDLEERTARFGEAIIDFAKTIPQNPVTNRIIAQLIGAGTSVGANYVEPDDAVSKKEFLKSIGTCRKEARETKHFLRMIVRAVPGLKPQA
;
A
#
# COMPACT_ATOMS: atom_id res chain seq x y z
N MET A 1 60.05 7.13 32.45
CA MET A 1 59.85 5.71 32.84
C MET A 1 58.55 5.65 33.64
N THR A 2 57.51 4.88 33.37
CA THR A 2 57.26 3.60 32.68
C THR A 2 55.73 3.50 32.55
N LYS A 3 55.16 3.51 31.33
CA LYS A 3 54.63 2.35 30.56
C LYS A 3 53.42 1.61 31.17
N SER A 4 52.52 1.26 30.25
CA SER A 4 51.48 0.22 30.22
C SER A 4 50.15 0.48 30.96
N GLU A 5 48.97 0.24 30.37
CA GLU A 5 48.61 -0.34 29.08
C GLU A 5 47.10 -0.12 28.82
N ASP A 6 46.76 0.49 27.69
CA ASP A 6 45.47 0.34 27.04
C ASP A 6 45.33 -1.10 26.55
N ARG A 7 44.46 -1.89 27.18
CA ARG A 7 43.94 -3.12 26.59
C ARG A 7 42.47 -3.26 26.94
N ASN A 8 41.69 -3.48 25.88
CA ASN A 8 40.37 -4.12 25.89
C ASN A 8 39.10 -3.25 25.85
N ALA A 9 38.95 -2.47 24.77
CA ALA A 9 37.62 -1.97 24.34
C ALA A 9 37.49 -1.93 22.80
N ARG A 10 38.13 -2.88 22.09
CA ARG A 10 38.21 -2.88 20.61
C ARG A 10 37.95 -4.24 19.95
N ALA A 11 37.20 -5.12 20.62
CA ALA A 11 37.00 -6.49 20.13
C ALA A 11 35.52 -6.89 19.92
N GLU A 12 34.57 -5.95 19.89
CA GLU A 12 33.14 -6.31 19.71
C GLU A 12 32.44 -5.57 18.54
N ASP A 13 33.14 -4.72 17.79
CA ASP A 13 32.58 -4.01 16.62
C ASP A 13 33.07 -4.58 15.27
N SER A 14 33.59 -5.82 15.25
CA SER A 14 34.09 -6.49 14.02
C SER A 14 33.26 -7.68 13.57
N PHE A 15 31.96 -7.68 13.87
CA PHE A 15 31.05 -8.78 13.48
C PHE A 15 30.29 -8.52 12.16
N TRP A 16 30.33 -7.29 11.61
CA TRP A 16 29.60 -6.92 10.39
C TRP A 16 30.49 -6.37 9.26
N ASP A 17 31.80 -6.69 9.25
CA ASP A 17 32.71 -6.27 8.17
C ASP A 17 33.04 -7.43 7.24
N ASP A 18 32.03 -7.91 6.51
CA ASP A 18 32.17 -9.01 5.53
C ASP A 18 32.57 -8.52 4.13
N GLY A 19 33.25 -7.37 4.01
CA GLY A 19 33.99 -7.01 2.79
C GLY A 19 33.19 -6.98 1.49
N ALA A 20 31.87 -6.94 1.55
CA ALA A 20 30.99 -6.72 0.41
C ALA A 20 30.75 -5.22 0.30
N GLY A 21 31.41 -4.59 -0.67
CA GLY A 21 31.25 -3.18 -0.96
C GLY A 21 29.77 -2.79 -0.97
N LEU A 22 29.39 -1.93 -0.05
CA LEU A 22 28.15 -1.17 -0.10
C LEU A 22 28.18 -0.36 -1.40
N VAL A 23 27.61 -0.93 -2.46
CA VAL A 23 27.06 -0.14 -3.55
C VAL A 23 25.93 0.65 -2.90
N ARG A 24 26.25 1.84 -2.38
CA ARG A 24 25.26 2.87 -2.18
C ARG A 24 24.74 3.19 -3.57
N GLU A 25 23.60 2.60 -3.91
CA GLU A 25 22.81 3.08 -5.04
C GLU A 25 22.59 4.58 -4.79
N GLU A 26 23.16 5.40 -5.67
CA GLU A 26 22.91 6.84 -5.69
C GLU A 26 21.39 7.05 -5.65
N PRO A 27 20.88 8.07 -4.92
CA PRO A 27 19.45 8.27 -4.81
C PRO A 27 18.87 8.48 -6.21
N GLU A 28 18.25 7.43 -6.74
CA GLU A 28 17.49 7.50 -7.98
C GLU A 28 16.56 8.71 -7.89
N THR A 29 16.52 9.46 -8.99
CA THR A 29 15.64 10.60 -9.26
C THR A 29 14.44 10.68 -8.32
N LYS A 30 14.32 11.78 -7.56
CA LYS A 30 13.24 12.06 -6.58
C LYS A 30 11.94 11.39 -7.01
N ARG A 31 11.59 10.27 -6.37
CA ARG A 31 10.39 9.49 -6.72
C ARG A 31 9.18 10.41 -6.61
N VAL A 32 8.58 10.72 -7.75
CA VAL A 32 7.31 11.45 -7.81
C VAL A 32 6.24 10.47 -7.35
N TYR A 33 5.88 10.54 -6.07
CA TYR A 33 4.81 9.74 -5.50
C TYR A 33 3.47 10.42 -5.79
N ASP A 34 2.98 10.24 -7.01
CA ASP A 34 1.63 10.64 -7.38
C ASP A 34 0.63 9.60 -6.87
N LEU A 35 0.20 9.78 -5.62
CA LEU A 35 -0.78 8.90 -4.99
C LEU A 35 -2.21 9.22 -5.43
N GLU A 36 -2.49 10.43 -5.90
CA GLU A 36 -3.79 10.82 -6.44
C GLU A 36 -4.09 9.99 -7.69
N GLU A 37 -3.22 10.05 -8.69
CA GLU A 37 -3.38 9.29 -9.93
C GLU A 37 -3.39 7.78 -9.67
N ARG A 38 -2.55 7.30 -8.74
CA ARG A 38 -2.50 5.87 -8.41
C ARG A 38 -3.79 5.37 -7.76
N THR A 39 -4.42 6.17 -6.92
CA THR A 39 -5.68 5.80 -6.26
C THR A 39 -6.88 5.95 -7.20
N ALA A 40 -6.84 6.91 -8.13
CA ALA A 40 -7.79 7.02 -9.24
C ALA A 40 -7.77 5.79 -10.14
N ARG A 41 -6.58 5.41 -10.65
CA ARG A 41 -6.39 4.18 -11.46
C ARG A 41 -6.79 2.91 -10.74
N PHE A 42 -6.59 2.85 -9.42
CA PHE A 42 -7.07 1.73 -8.62
C PHE A 42 -8.60 1.64 -8.65
N GLY A 43 -9.31 2.77 -8.48
CA GLY A 43 -10.77 2.82 -8.62
C GLY A 43 -11.25 2.42 -10.01
N GLU A 44 -10.59 2.91 -11.06
CA GLU A 44 -10.88 2.52 -12.45
C GLU A 44 -10.72 1.02 -12.68
N ALA A 45 -9.62 0.43 -12.19
CA ALA A 45 -9.39 -1.01 -12.29
C ALA A 45 -10.47 -1.84 -11.56
N ILE A 46 -10.96 -1.36 -10.42
CA ILE A 46 -12.08 -2.00 -9.72
C ILE A 46 -13.38 -1.91 -10.53
N ILE A 47 -13.66 -0.78 -11.17
CA ILE A 47 -14.82 -0.61 -12.04
C ILE A 47 -14.74 -1.56 -13.23
N ASP A 48 -13.58 -1.64 -13.89
CA ASP A 48 -13.39 -2.49 -15.06
C ASP A 48 -13.46 -3.97 -14.69
N PHE A 49 -12.88 -4.38 -13.57
CA PHE A 49 -13.08 -5.72 -13.02
C PHE A 49 -14.56 -6.00 -12.73
N ALA A 50 -15.28 -5.05 -12.13
CA ALA A 50 -16.68 -5.25 -11.79
C ALA A 50 -17.59 -5.47 -13.02
N LYS A 51 -17.24 -4.90 -14.17
CA LYS A 51 -17.94 -5.11 -15.45
C LYS A 51 -17.84 -6.55 -15.96
N THR A 52 -16.83 -7.32 -15.55
CA THR A 52 -16.65 -8.72 -15.99
C THR A 52 -17.46 -9.72 -15.14
N ILE A 53 -18.00 -9.28 -14.00
CA ILE A 53 -18.66 -10.15 -13.04
C ILE A 53 -20.10 -10.48 -13.53
N PRO A 54 -20.47 -11.77 -13.68
CA PRO A 54 -21.85 -12.15 -14.00
C PRO A 54 -22.84 -11.63 -12.95
N GLN A 55 -23.91 -10.98 -13.40
CA GLN A 55 -24.90 -10.36 -12.52
C GLN A 55 -26.00 -11.34 -12.12
N ASN A 56 -26.21 -11.47 -10.81
CA ASN A 56 -27.29 -12.24 -10.19
C ASN A 56 -27.54 -11.70 -8.77
N PRO A 57 -28.60 -12.12 -8.05
CA PRO A 57 -28.92 -11.57 -6.73
C PRO A 57 -27.77 -11.65 -5.69
N VAL A 58 -26.88 -12.65 -5.79
CA VAL A 58 -25.72 -12.80 -4.89
C VAL A 58 -24.61 -11.83 -5.29
N THR A 59 -24.22 -11.81 -6.56
CA THR A 59 -23.10 -10.98 -7.04
C THR A 59 -23.45 -9.49 -7.05
N ASN A 60 -24.70 -9.11 -7.34
CA ASN A 60 -25.12 -7.71 -7.40
C ASN A 60 -24.84 -6.95 -6.08
N ARG A 61 -25.12 -7.61 -4.94
CA ARG A 61 -24.84 -7.01 -3.63
C ARG A 61 -23.34 -6.85 -3.38
N ILE A 62 -22.54 -7.85 -3.77
CA ILE A 62 -21.08 -7.81 -3.57
C ILE A 62 -20.43 -6.79 -4.50
N ILE A 63 -20.89 -6.69 -5.76
CA ILE A 63 -20.42 -5.71 -6.74
C ILE A 63 -20.61 -4.28 -6.22
N ALA A 64 -21.81 -3.96 -5.72
CA ALA A 64 -22.09 -2.62 -5.22
C ALA A 64 -21.15 -2.24 -4.06
N GLN A 65 -20.88 -3.17 -3.15
CA GLN A 65 -19.97 -2.96 -2.02
C GLN A 65 -18.50 -2.87 -2.47
N LEU A 66 -18.10 -3.70 -3.43
CA LEU A 66 -16.76 -3.69 -4.01
C LEU A 66 -16.45 -2.36 -4.71
N ILE A 67 -17.36 -1.90 -5.56
CA ILE A 67 -17.22 -0.62 -6.27
C ILE A 67 -17.18 0.53 -5.26
N GLY A 68 -18.09 0.53 -4.29
CA GLY A 68 -18.13 1.55 -3.24
C GLY A 68 -16.80 1.66 -2.49
N ALA A 69 -16.32 0.56 -1.91
CA ALA A 69 -15.05 0.55 -1.18
C ALA A 69 -13.85 0.88 -2.07
N GLY A 70 -13.80 0.35 -3.30
CA GLY A 70 -12.67 0.54 -4.22
C GLY A 70 -12.51 2.00 -4.66
N THR A 71 -13.61 2.63 -5.06
CA THR A 71 -13.63 4.05 -5.49
C THR A 71 -13.47 5.01 -4.31
N SER A 72 -13.90 4.63 -3.11
CA SER A 72 -13.75 5.42 -1.89
C SER A 72 -12.27 5.66 -1.52
N VAL A 73 -11.35 4.77 -1.91
CA VAL A 73 -9.90 4.96 -1.69
C VAL A 73 -9.39 6.25 -2.34
N GLY A 74 -9.71 6.46 -3.63
CA GLY A 74 -9.32 7.67 -4.34
C GLY A 74 -10.07 8.91 -3.85
N ALA A 75 -11.38 8.79 -3.62
CA ALA A 75 -12.18 9.89 -3.10
C ALA A 75 -11.65 10.45 -1.77
N ASN A 76 -11.28 9.56 -0.83
CA ASN A 76 -10.70 9.97 0.45
C ASN A 76 -9.24 10.43 0.33
N TYR A 77 -8.56 10.13 -0.78
CA TYR A 77 -7.19 10.58 -1.03
C TYR A 77 -7.14 11.98 -1.66
N VAL A 78 -8.19 12.43 -2.34
CA VAL A 78 -8.28 13.84 -2.81
C VAL A 78 -8.39 14.82 -1.64
N GLU A 79 -9.04 14.43 -0.55
CA GLU A 79 -9.19 15.27 0.66
C GLU A 79 -7.88 15.70 1.36
N PRO A 80 -6.82 14.86 1.46
CA PRO A 80 -5.57 15.25 2.12
C PRO A 80 -4.78 16.36 1.42
N ASP A 81 -4.98 16.62 0.13
CA ASP A 81 -4.35 17.77 -0.53
C ASP A 81 -4.95 19.11 -0.05
N ASP A 82 -6.19 19.09 0.46
CA ASP A 82 -6.86 20.21 1.11
C ASP A 82 -6.74 20.19 2.65
N ALA A 83 -6.01 19.21 3.23
CA ALA A 83 -5.94 19.07 4.68
C ALA A 83 -5.15 20.22 5.32
N VAL A 84 -5.82 20.96 6.22
CA VAL A 84 -5.23 22.09 6.94
C VAL A 84 -4.35 21.67 8.12
N SER A 85 -4.36 20.38 8.50
CA SER A 85 -3.57 19.83 9.59
C SER A 85 -3.04 18.42 9.34
N LYS A 86 -1.90 18.09 9.98
CA LYS A 86 -1.34 16.72 9.99
C LYS A 86 -2.31 15.69 10.54
N LYS A 87 -3.17 16.09 11.49
CA LYS A 87 -4.17 15.19 12.08
C LYS A 87 -5.24 14.81 11.07
N GLU A 88 -5.72 15.76 10.28
CA GLU A 88 -6.68 15.50 9.20
C GLU A 88 -6.06 14.66 8.09
N PHE A 89 -4.84 14.99 7.67
CA PHE A 89 -4.08 14.18 6.73
C PHE A 89 -4.02 12.70 7.16
N LEU A 90 -3.60 12.44 8.40
CA LEU A 90 -3.52 11.06 8.95
C LEU A 90 -4.89 10.39 9.04
N LYS A 91 -5.96 11.16 9.29
CA LYS A 91 -7.33 10.64 9.34
C LYS A 91 -7.76 10.18 7.94
N SER A 92 -7.58 11.00 6.90
CA SER A 92 -7.97 10.65 5.52
C SER A 92 -7.16 9.48 4.98
N ILE A 93 -5.84 9.43 5.22
CA ILE A 93 -5.02 8.24 4.91
C ILE A 93 -5.49 7.01 5.70
N GLY A 94 -5.91 7.20 6.95
CA GLY A 94 -6.51 6.16 7.77
C GLY A 94 -7.79 5.59 7.17
N THR A 95 -8.64 6.43 6.57
CA THR A 95 -9.84 6.02 5.84
C THR A 95 -9.49 5.29 4.55
N CYS A 96 -8.59 5.83 3.72
CA CYS A 96 -8.10 5.16 2.51
C CYS A 96 -7.64 3.72 2.80
N ARG A 97 -6.92 3.51 3.92
CA ARG A 97 -6.46 2.18 4.35
C ARG A 97 -7.61 1.25 4.75
N LYS A 98 -8.67 1.77 5.36
CA LYS A 98 -9.86 0.96 5.72
C LYS A 98 -10.58 0.50 4.44
N GLU A 99 -10.81 1.44 3.53
CA GLU A 99 -11.48 1.20 2.24
C GLU A 99 -10.70 0.19 1.37
N ALA A 100 -9.37 0.29 1.33
CA ALA A 100 -8.54 -0.68 0.62
C ALA A 100 -8.63 -2.10 1.22
N ARG A 101 -8.73 -2.23 2.55
CA ARG A 101 -8.91 -3.54 3.21
C ARG A 101 -10.29 -4.12 2.93
N GLU A 102 -11.30 -3.27 2.89
CA GLU A 102 -12.67 -3.66 2.58
C GLU A 102 -12.80 -4.09 1.11
N THR A 103 -12.17 -3.36 0.20
CA THR A 103 -12.05 -3.74 -1.22
C THR A 103 -11.42 -5.13 -1.36
N LYS A 104 -10.31 -5.40 -0.67
CA LYS A 104 -9.67 -6.73 -0.63
C LYS A 104 -10.62 -7.81 -0.09
N HIS A 105 -11.42 -7.50 0.93
CA HIS A 105 -12.41 -8.43 1.46
C HIS A 105 -13.45 -8.79 0.40
N PHE A 106 -13.99 -7.80 -0.31
CA PHE A 106 -15.01 -8.06 -1.34
C PHE A 106 -14.46 -8.75 -2.58
N LEU A 107 -13.21 -8.49 -3.00
CA LEU A 107 -12.54 -9.28 -4.04
C LEU A 107 -12.51 -10.77 -3.69
N ARG A 108 -12.17 -11.11 -2.43
CA ARG A 108 -12.24 -12.50 -1.94
C ARG A 108 -13.67 -13.07 -1.99
N MET A 109 -14.68 -12.26 -1.69
CA MET A 109 -16.09 -12.71 -1.76
C MET A 109 -16.54 -12.93 -3.21
N ILE A 110 -16.12 -12.09 -4.16
CA ILE A 110 -16.38 -12.28 -5.59
C ILE A 110 -15.75 -13.57 -6.08
N VAL A 111 -14.48 -13.85 -5.73
CA VAL A 111 -13.84 -15.13 -6.11
C VAL A 111 -14.58 -16.33 -5.51
N ARG A 112 -15.18 -16.20 -4.32
CA ARG A 112 -16.01 -17.26 -3.75
C ARG A 112 -17.32 -17.45 -4.52
N ALA A 113 -17.95 -16.37 -4.95
CA ALA A 113 -19.20 -16.40 -5.73
C ALA A 113 -18.98 -16.84 -7.19
N VAL A 114 -17.83 -16.48 -7.77
CA VAL A 114 -17.46 -16.73 -9.16
C VAL A 114 -16.01 -17.22 -9.23
N PRO A 115 -15.74 -18.51 -8.98
CA PRO A 115 -14.37 -19.04 -8.89
C PRO A 115 -13.51 -18.83 -10.14
N GLY A 116 -14.13 -18.73 -11.32
CA GLY A 116 -13.43 -18.48 -12.59
C GLY A 116 -12.76 -17.12 -12.70
N LEU A 117 -13.12 -16.14 -11.85
CA LEU A 117 -12.53 -14.79 -11.86
C LEU A 117 -11.26 -14.67 -11.01
N LYS A 118 -10.82 -15.74 -10.33
CA LYS A 118 -9.61 -15.73 -9.48
C LYS A 118 -8.34 -15.18 -10.17
N PRO A 119 -8.06 -15.43 -11.46
CA PRO A 119 -6.87 -14.86 -12.11
C PRO A 119 -6.93 -13.35 -12.31
N GLN A 120 -8.12 -12.75 -12.25
CA GLN A 120 -8.37 -11.34 -12.54
C GLN A 120 -8.58 -10.51 -11.27
N ALA A 121 -8.76 -11.16 -10.12
CA ALA A 121 -9.08 -10.56 -8.81
C ALA A 121 -7.87 -10.61 -7.86
#